data_AF-B2AR43-F1
#
_entry.id   AF-B2AR43-F1
#
_cell.length_a   1.000
_cell.length_b   1.000
_cell.length_c   1.000
_cell.angle_alpha   90.00
_cell.angle_beta   90.00
_cell.angle_gamma   90.00
#
_symmetry.space_group_name_H-M   'P 1'
#
loop_
_entity.id
_entity.type
_entity.pdbx_description
1 polymer ?
#
loop_
_entity_poly.entity_id
_entity_poly.type
_entity_poly.pdbx_seq_one_letter_code
_entity_poly.pdbx_strand_id
1 'polypeptide(L)'
;MGKSFHAADGLLNQNLSSILQTSCLHHNLHVSLSAIVNDSSATLLSAAYSHPSTTTFGLILGTGVNIAAYLPVTTISPSKLPPRPQTLATHVVVNTELGMFGGPSLPSTKWDKTLKASHPRPDFQPLEHLVSGFYLGEVARLILVDAIHETGAFGGVVPDSLAREYTLDAKTLSLLERCSPSAVPL
;
A
#
# COMPACT_ATOMS: atom_id res chain seq x y z
N MET A 1 -5.06 3.85 -12.02
CA MET A 1 -4.81 2.85 -10.96
C MET A 1 -3.51 3.19 -10.23
N GLY A 2 -3.38 2.85 -8.95
CA GLY A 2 -2.15 3.04 -8.18
C GLY A 2 -0.97 2.22 -8.73
N LYS A 3 0.26 2.67 -8.47
CA LYS A 3 1.51 1.91 -8.70
C LYS A 3 1.96 1.68 -10.15
N SER A 4 1.63 2.62 -11.06
CA SER A 4 2.24 2.72 -12.41
C SER A 4 2.02 1.53 -13.38
N PHE A 5 1.02 0.68 -13.13
CA PHE A 5 0.66 -0.40 -14.07
C PHE A 5 -0.07 0.15 -15.29
N HIS A 6 0.45 -0.14 -16.49
CA HIS A 6 -0.21 0.11 -17.78
C HIS A 6 -1.16 -1.02 -18.21
N ALA A 7 -1.16 -2.15 -17.50
CA ALA A 7 -2.03 -3.29 -17.81
C ALA A 7 -3.53 -2.96 -17.72
N ALA A 8 -3.88 -1.83 -17.11
CA ALA A 8 -5.23 -1.30 -17.01
C ALA A 8 -5.68 -0.47 -18.22
N ASP A 9 -4.74 -0.07 -19.08
CA ASP A 9 -5.01 0.84 -20.19
C ASP A 9 -5.95 0.14 -21.19
N GLY A 10 -7.12 0.74 -21.41
CA GLY A 10 -8.18 0.16 -22.23
C GLY A 10 -9.12 -0.82 -21.50
N LEU A 11 -8.86 -1.17 -20.23
CA LEU A 11 -9.70 -2.08 -19.44
C LEU A 11 -10.66 -1.38 -18.47
N LEU A 12 -10.63 -0.04 -18.41
CA LEU A 12 -11.53 0.72 -17.56
C LEU A 12 -13.01 0.41 -17.93
N ASN A 13 -13.84 0.18 -16.93
CA ASN A 13 -15.26 -0.19 -17.06
C ASN A 13 -15.52 -1.55 -17.73
N GLN A 14 -14.48 -2.36 -17.99
CA GLN A 14 -14.67 -3.73 -18.45
C GLN A 14 -14.89 -4.69 -17.29
N ASN A 15 -15.66 -5.76 -17.54
CA ASN A 15 -15.82 -6.83 -16.57
C ASN A 15 -14.59 -7.75 -16.59
N LEU A 16 -13.76 -7.64 -15.55
CA LEU A 16 -12.54 -8.44 -15.40
C LEU A 16 -12.82 -9.96 -15.42
N SER A 17 -13.98 -10.39 -14.91
CA SER A 17 -14.37 -11.80 -14.94
C SER A 17 -14.50 -12.32 -16.37
N SER A 18 -15.21 -11.57 -17.21
CA SER A 18 -15.38 -11.92 -18.61
C SER A 18 -14.04 -11.95 -19.37
N ILE A 19 -13.16 -10.98 -19.11
CA ILE A 19 -11.83 -10.91 -19.73
C ILE A 19 -11.01 -12.16 -19.38
N LEU A 20 -10.91 -12.49 -18.09
CA LEU A 20 -10.15 -13.63 -17.62
C LEU A 20 -10.73 -14.94 -18.12
N GLN A 21 -12.06 -15.11 -18.02
CA GLN A 21 -12.74 -16.33 -18.47
C GLN A 21 -12.55 -16.55 -19.99
N THR A 22 -12.63 -15.49 -20.80
CA THR A 22 -12.40 -15.57 -22.25
C THR A 22 -10.97 -16.00 -22.56
N SER A 23 -9.98 -15.43 -21.85
CA SER A 23 -8.57 -15.81 -22.00
C SER A 23 -8.35 -17.28 -21.63
N CYS A 24 -8.89 -17.74 -20.50
CA CYS A 24 -8.78 -19.14 -20.08
C CYS A 24 -9.39 -20.10 -21.12
N LEU A 25 -10.57 -19.77 -21.66
CA LEU A 25 -11.21 -20.56 -22.72
C LEU A 25 -10.35 -20.62 -23.99
N HIS A 26 -9.78 -19.49 -24.42
CA HIS A 26 -8.90 -19.42 -25.58
C HIS A 26 -7.64 -20.30 -25.42
N HIS A 27 -7.19 -20.51 -24.19
CA HIS A 27 -6.06 -21.38 -23.86
C HIS A 27 -6.46 -22.81 -23.46
N ASN A 28 -7.72 -23.22 -23.67
CA ASN A 28 -8.24 -24.54 -23.28
C ASN A 28 -8.06 -24.85 -21.77
N LEU A 29 -8.09 -23.83 -20.92
CA LEU A 29 -8.01 -23.98 -19.47
C LEU A 29 -9.43 -24.14 -18.89
N HIS A 30 -9.70 -25.31 -18.31
CA HIS A 30 -10.98 -25.63 -17.65
C HIS A 30 -11.05 -25.04 -16.24
N VAL A 31 -11.04 -23.72 -16.15
CA VAL A 31 -11.16 -22.97 -14.89
C VAL A 31 -12.40 -22.09 -14.90
N SER A 32 -12.98 -21.86 -13.71
CA SER A 32 -14.14 -20.98 -13.52
C SER A 32 -13.80 -19.90 -12.49
N LEU A 33 -13.93 -18.64 -12.88
CA LEU A 33 -13.67 -17.53 -11.96
C LEU A 33 -14.84 -17.35 -10.99
N SER A 34 -14.61 -17.72 -9.72
CA SER A 34 -15.64 -17.64 -8.67
C SER A 34 -15.64 -16.30 -7.92
N ALA A 35 -14.47 -15.71 -7.68
CA ALA A 35 -14.34 -14.48 -6.92
C ALA A 35 -13.11 -13.67 -7.36
N ILE A 36 -13.22 -12.35 -7.21
CA ILE A 36 -12.09 -11.42 -7.29
C ILE A 36 -11.98 -10.78 -5.92
N VAL A 37 -10.80 -10.86 -5.32
CA VAL A 37 -10.54 -10.35 -3.97
C VAL A 37 -9.33 -9.44 -3.99
N ASN A 38 -9.37 -8.37 -3.18
CA ASN A 38 -8.19 -7.55 -2.91
C ASN A 38 -7.21 -8.33 -2.02
N ASP A 39 -5.91 -8.04 -2.15
CA ASP A 39 -4.83 -8.67 -1.39
C ASP A 39 -5.02 -8.56 0.13
N SER A 40 -5.36 -7.37 0.65
CA SER A 40 -5.61 -7.20 2.09
C SER A 40 -6.79 -8.04 2.60
N SER A 41 -7.84 -8.20 1.78
CA SER A 41 -8.99 -9.06 2.09
C SER A 41 -8.62 -10.53 2.06
N ALA A 42 -7.80 -10.95 1.10
CA ALA A 42 -7.28 -12.31 1.03
C ALA A 42 -6.38 -12.63 2.24
N THR A 43 -5.51 -11.70 2.64
CA THR A 43 -4.69 -11.81 3.86
C THR A 43 -5.55 -11.98 5.10
N LEU A 44 -6.60 -11.17 5.26
CA LEU A 44 -7.56 -11.31 6.36
C LEU A 44 -8.21 -12.70 6.35
N LEU A 45 -8.80 -13.11 5.23
CA LEU A 45 -9.53 -14.36 5.12
C LEU A 45 -8.63 -15.59 5.35
N SER A 46 -7.40 -15.55 4.84
CA SER A 46 -6.42 -16.62 5.05
C SER A 46 -6.03 -16.76 6.52
N ALA A 47 -5.80 -15.63 7.22
CA ALA A 47 -5.49 -15.64 8.64
C ALA A 47 -6.69 -16.09 9.47
N ALA A 48 -7.89 -15.59 9.16
CA ALA A 48 -9.15 -15.95 9.83
C ALA A 48 -9.52 -17.42 9.64
N TYR A 49 -9.14 -18.05 8.51
CA TYR A 49 -9.32 -19.48 8.32
C TYR A 49 -8.53 -20.31 9.35
N SER A 50 -7.30 -19.89 9.66
CA SER A 50 -6.43 -20.59 10.61
C SER A 50 -6.69 -20.17 12.06
N HIS A 51 -7.09 -18.92 12.28
CA HIS A 51 -7.26 -18.31 13.59
C HIS A 51 -8.59 -17.54 13.68
N PRO A 52 -9.74 -18.24 13.61
CA PRO A 52 -11.05 -17.62 13.44
C PRO A 52 -11.51 -16.77 14.64
N SER A 53 -10.99 -17.03 15.84
CA SER A 53 -11.37 -16.31 17.07
C SER A 53 -10.50 -15.10 17.38
N THR A 54 -9.34 -14.95 16.73
CA THR A 54 -8.36 -13.90 17.07
C THR A 54 -8.02 -12.98 15.90
N THR A 55 -8.37 -13.33 14.67
CA THR A 55 -8.09 -12.49 13.50
C THR A 55 -9.14 -11.39 13.37
N THR A 56 -8.72 -10.13 13.53
CA THR A 56 -9.62 -8.96 13.47
C THR A 56 -9.52 -8.18 12.16
N PHE A 57 -8.31 -8.07 11.60
CA PHE A 57 -8.03 -7.35 10.36
C PHE A 57 -6.84 -7.97 9.63
N GLY A 58 -6.74 -7.72 8.32
CA GLY A 58 -5.57 -7.99 7.50
C GLY A 58 -4.87 -6.69 7.17
N LEU A 59 -3.56 -6.62 7.41
CA LEU A 59 -2.73 -5.47 7.10
C LEU A 59 -1.73 -5.85 6.00
N ILE A 60 -1.73 -5.06 4.94
CA ILE A 60 -0.65 -5.04 3.96
C ILE A 60 0.25 -3.87 4.32
N LEU A 61 1.50 -4.17 4.66
CA LEU A 61 2.55 -3.19 4.91
C LEU A 61 3.79 -3.62 4.13
N GLY A 62 3.95 -3.06 2.94
CA GLY A 62 5.03 -3.41 2.01
C GLY A 62 5.24 -2.28 1.02
N THR A 63 5.24 -2.59 -0.28
CA THR A 63 5.30 -1.55 -1.33
C THR A 63 4.17 -0.52 -1.21
N GLY A 64 2.98 -0.96 -0.79
CA GLY A 64 1.88 -0.07 -0.40
C GLY A 64 1.40 -0.34 1.02
N VAL A 65 0.37 0.40 1.44
CA VAL A 65 -0.30 0.19 2.72
C VAL A 65 -1.80 0.03 2.52
N ASN A 66 -2.38 -1.03 3.09
CA ASN A 66 -3.82 -1.21 3.06
C ASN A 66 -4.30 -2.07 4.24
N ILE A 67 -5.56 -1.92 4.60
CA ILE A 67 -6.21 -2.73 5.62
C ILE A 67 -7.53 -3.28 5.08
N ALA A 68 -7.80 -4.56 5.36
CA ALA A 68 -9.14 -5.12 5.33
C ALA A 68 -9.58 -5.49 6.74
N ALA A 69 -10.84 -5.28 7.07
CA ALA A 69 -11.38 -5.63 8.39
C ALA A 69 -12.80 -6.21 8.27
N TYR A 70 -13.22 -6.96 9.30
CA TYR A 70 -14.62 -7.27 9.51
C TYR A 70 -15.31 -6.06 10.13
N LEU A 71 -16.27 -5.47 9.41
CA LEU A 71 -17.09 -4.37 9.94
C LEU A 71 -18.53 -4.83 10.10
N PRO A 72 -19.25 -4.35 11.14
CA PRO A 72 -20.67 -4.62 11.27
C PRO A 72 -21.43 -4.12 10.05
N VAL A 73 -22.40 -4.90 9.57
CA VAL A 73 -23.24 -4.53 8.42
C VAL A 73 -23.90 -3.16 8.64
N THR A 74 -24.22 -2.81 9.88
CA THR A 74 -24.82 -1.52 10.27
C THR A 74 -23.95 -0.31 9.98
N THR A 75 -22.64 -0.48 9.78
CA THR A 75 -21.70 0.59 9.40
C THR A 75 -21.67 0.85 7.90
N ILE A 76 -22.29 -0.02 7.10
CA ILE A 76 -22.25 0.02 5.64
C ILE A 76 -23.51 0.67 5.11
N SER A 77 -23.34 1.62 4.19
CA SER A 77 -24.49 2.27 3.53
C SER A 77 -25.40 1.23 2.87
N PRO A 78 -26.74 1.31 3.05
CA PRO A 78 -27.69 0.38 2.45
C PRO A 78 -27.55 0.23 0.93
N SER A 79 -27.10 1.27 0.22
CA SER A 79 -26.89 1.22 -1.24
C SER A 79 -25.74 0.31 -1.67
N LYS A 80 -24.81 -0.01 -0.77
CA LYS A 80 -23.69 -0.95 -1.02
C LYS A 80 -24.01 -2.38 -0.61
N LEU A 81 -25.14 -2.59 0.05
CA LEU A 81 -25.58 -3.90 0.50
C LEU A 81 -26.44 -4.55 -0.59
N PRO A 82 -26.35 -5.87 -0.79
CA PRO A 82 -27.18 -6.55 -1.76
C PRO A 82 -28.67 -6.40 -1.39
N PRO A 83 -29.57 -6.32 -2.38
CA PRO A 83 -31.01 -6.13 -2.15
C PRO A 83 -31.71 -7.34 -1.49
N ARG A 84 -30.99 -8.45 -1.27
CA ARG A 84 -31.52 -9.63 -0.59
C ARG A 84 -31.40 -9.50 0.93
N PRO A 85 -32.37 -10.05 1.69
CA PRO A 85 -32.35 -9.95 3.13
C PRO A 85 -31.10 -10.66 3.67
N GLN A 86 -30.25 -9.89 4.36
CA GLN A 86 -29.08 -10.40 5.07
C GLN A 86 -29.54 -11.11 6.33
N THR A 87 -30.17 -12.26 6.19
CA THR A 87 -30.86 -12.88 7.33
C THR A 87 -29.93 -13.56 8.33
N LEU A 88 -28.60 -13.57 8.11
CA LEU A 88 -27.66 -14.24 9.03
C LEU A 88 -26.30 -13.53 9.24
N ALA A 89 -25.85 -12.65 8.34
CA ALA A 89 -24.53 -12.04 8.47
C ALA A 89 -24.58 -10.76 9.33
N THR A 90 -23.86 -10.74 10.45
CA THR A 90 -23.71 -9.54 11.30
C THR A 90 -22.53 -8.66 10.89
N HIS A 91 -21.58 -9.23 10.14
CA HIS A 91 -20.35 -8.57 9.70
C HIS A 91 -20.08 -8.84 8.21
N VAL A 92 -19.36 -7.92 7.59
CA VAL A 92 -18.88 -8.03 6.20
C VAL A 92 -17.40 -7.66 6.13
N VAL A 93 -16.65 -8.32 5.24
CA VAL A 93 -15.27 -7.94 4.97
C VAL A 93 -15.24 -6.66 4.14
N VAL A 94 -14.51 -5.67 4.63
CA VAL A 94 -14.34 -4.39 3.96
C VAL A 94 -12.87 -4.17 3.65
N ASN A 95 -12.55 -4.09 2.36
CA ASN A 95 -11.31 -3.46 1.90
C ASN A 95 -11.45 -1.95 2.10
N THR A 96 -10.62 -1.38 2.98
CA THR A 96 -10.76 0.04 3.36
C THR A 96 -10.07 1.00 2.40
N GLU A 97 -9.14 0.50 1.56
CA GLU A 97 -8.25 1.34 0.76
C GLU A 97 -7.56 2.44 1.61
N LEU A 98 -7.08 2.05 2.80
CA LEU A 98 -6.61 2.96 3.85
C LEU A 98 -5.52 3.93 3.38
N GLY A 99 -4.74 3.57 2.35
CA GLY A 99 -3.74 4.46 1.76
C GLY A 99 -4.30 5.84 1.36
N MET A 100 -5.60 5.94 1.06
CA MET A 100 -6.28 7.21 0.75
C MET A 100 -6.59 8.10 1.97
N PHE A 101 -6.37 7.61 3.19
CA PHE A 101 -6.70 8.32 4.42
C PHE A 101 -5.83 9.57 4.65
N GLY A 102 -6.41 10.59 5.29
CA GLY A 102 -5.64 11.61 6.01
C GLY A 102 -5.27 12.87 5.23
N GLY A 103 -5.14 12.84 3.90
CA GLY A 103 -5.04 14.05 3.07
C GLY A 103 -4.12 15.15 3.65
N PRO A 104 -4.56 16.43 3.66
CA PRO A 104 -3.82 17.54 4.26
C PRO A 104 -3.69 17.49 5.80
N SER A 105 -4.43 16.62 6.49
CA SER A 105 -4.44 16.53 7.95
C SER A 105 -3.30 15.68 8.53
N LEU A 106 -2.60 14.92 7.68
CA LEU A 106 -1.44 14.15 8.10
C LEU A 106 -0.24 15.07 8.36
N PRO A 107 0.56 14.80 9.41
CA PRO A 107 1.80 15.52 9.62
C PRO A 107 2.74 15.29 8.43
N SER A 108 3.32 16.38 7.90
CA SER A 108 4.24 16.32 6.77
C SER A 108 5.49 17.16 7.04
N THR A 109 6.65 16.56 6.81
CA THR A 109 7.96 17.22 6.86
C THR A 109 8.25 17.97 5.56
N LYS A 110 9.38 18.69 5.50
CA LYS A 110 9.84 19.29 4.24
C LYS A 110 10.16 18.22 3.18
N TRP A 111 10.68 17.06 3.58
CA TRP A 111 11.04 15.97 2.67
C TRP A 111 9.81 15.25 2.13
N ASP A 112 8.78 15.03 2.95
CA ASP A 112 7.49 14.49 2.48
C ASP A 112 6.86 15.39 1.42
N LYS A 113 6.93 16.72 1.62
CA LYS A 113 6.42 17.69 0.66
C LYS A 113 7.20 17.66 -0.66
N THR A 114 8.52 17.53 -0.60
CA THR A 114 9.37 17.37 -1.79
C THR A 114 9.03 16.09 -2.56
N LEU A 115 8.93 14.95 -1.86
CA LEU A 115 8.53 13.67 -2.45
C LEU A 115 7.14 13.77 -3.09
N LYS A 116 6.18 14.38 -2.38
CA LYS A 116 4.83 14.55 -2.89
C LYS A 116 4.79 15.42 -4.15
N ALA A 117 5.60 16.48 -4.21
CA ALA A 117 5.67 17.39 -5.34
C ALA A 117 6.31 16.76 -6.59
N SER A 118 7.22 15.80 -6.45
CA SER A 118 7.80 15.06 -7.58
C SER A 118 6.93 13.90 -8.07
N HIS A 119 5.97 13.44 -7.25
CA HIS A 119 5.09 12.35 -7.62
C HIS A 119 4.08 12.76 -8.72
N PRO A 120 3.83 11.92 -9.76
CA PRO A 120 2.88 12.25 -10.83
C PRO A 120 1.43 12.49 -10.36
N ARG A 121 1.08 11.99 -9.17
CA ARG A 121 -0.22 12.18 -8.53
C ARG A 121 -0.02 12.57 -7.07
N PRO A 122 0.29 13.84 -6.77
CA PRO A 122 0.70 14.30 -5.44
C PRO A 122 -0.32 13.95 -4.34
N ASP A 123 -1.61 14.06 -4.63
CA ASP A 123 -2.68 13.87 -3.63
C ASP A 123 -3.29 12.46 -3.64
N PHE A 124 -2.74 11.55 -4.45
CA PHE A 124 -3.19 10.17 -4.49
C PHE A 124 -2.49 9.35 -3.41
N GLN A 125 -3.27 8.71 -2.54
CA GLN A 125 -2.79 7.86 -1.43
C GLN A 125 -1.86 8.58 -0.43
N PRO A 126 -2.34 9.66 0.23
CA PRO A 126 -1.54 10.48 1.15
C PRO A 126 -0.94 9.71 2.33
N LEU A 127 -1.65 8.73 2.90
CA LEU A 127 -1.08 7.89 3.96
C LEU A 127 0.02 6.98 3.41
N GLU A 128 -0.16 6.43 2.20
CA GLU A 128 0.82 5.53 1.60
C GLU A 128 2.17 6.23 1.40
N HIS A 129 2.19 7.50 0.99
CA HIS A 129 3.41 8.31 0.88
C HIS A 129 4.24 8.36 2.17
N LEU A 130 3.59 8.30 3.34
CA LEU A 130 4.27 8.46 4.62
C LEU A 130 4.78 7.14 5.22
N VAL A 131 4.12 6.02 4.92
CA VAL A 131 4.36 4.77 5.66
C VAL A 131 4.76 3.58 4.79
N SER A 132 4.61 3.65 3.47
CA SER A 132 4.90 2.50 2.62
C SER A 132 6.39 2.34 2.38
N GLY A 133 6.83 1.08 2.27
CA GLY A 133 8.20 0.74 1.95
C GLY A 133 8.67 1.24 0.58
N PHE A 134 7.76 1.63 -0.31
CA PHE A 134 8.16 2.25 -1.58
C PHE A 134 8.72 3.67 -1.37
N TYR A 135 8.15 4.43 -0.43
CA TYR A 135 8.52 5.83 -0.21
C TYR A 135 9.51 6.04 0.95
N LEU A 136 9.56 5.14 1.94
CA LEU A 136 10.47 5.27 3.09
C LEU A 136 11.94 5.45 2.69
N GLY A 137 12.40 4.69 1.70
CA GLY A 137 13.76 4.81 1.17
C GLY A 137 14.03 6.18 0.54
N GLU A 138 13.07 6.72 -0.20
CA GLU A 138 13.21 8.02 -0.86
C GLU A 138 13.16 9.19 0.15
N VAL A 139 12.28 9.11 1.15
CA VAL A 139 12.27 10.10 2.24
C VAL A 139 13.62 10.10 2.96
N ALA A 140 14.17 8.93 3.29
CA ALA A 140 15.49 8.83 3.90
C ALA A 140 16.61 9.38 3.00
N ARG A 141 16.55 9.13 1.68
CA ARG A 141 17.51 9.70 0.71
C ARG A 141 17.47 11.22 0.72
N LEU A 142 16.27 11.81 0.68
CA LEU A 142 16.08 13.26 0.73
C LEU A 142 16.63 13.87 2.02
N ILE A 143 16.43 13.20 3.16
CA ILE A 143 17.02 13.60 4.45
C ILE A 143 18.55 13.57 4.38
N LEU A 144 19.14 12.49 3.85
CA LEU A 144 20.60 12.34 3.76
C LEU A 144 21.22 13.41 2.85
N VAL A 145 20.63 13.66 1.68
CA VAL A 145 21.10 14.68 0.74
C VAL A 145 21.11 16.07 1.39
N ASP A 146 20.03 16.41 2.08
CA ASP A 146 19.88 17.67 2.80
C ASP A 146 20.90 17.80 3.95
N ALA A 147 21.06 16.74 4.75
CA ALA A 147 22.05 16.70 5.83
C ALA A 147 23.51 16.82 5.34
N ILE A 148 23.84 16.23 4.18
CA ILE A 148 25.19 16.32 3.57
C ILE A 148 25.53 17.78 3.27
N HIS A 149 24.60 18.52 2.67
CA HIS A 149 24.79 19.94 2.36
C HIS A 149 24.86 20.80 3.62
N GLU A 150 24.01 20.54 4.63
CA GLU A 150 23.98 21.34 5.86
C GLU A 150 25.18 21.10 6.78
N THR A 151 25.65 19.85 6.89
CA THR A 151 26.70 19.48 7.86
C THR A 151 28.11 19.44 7.26
N GLY A 152 28.22 19.41 5.93
CA GLY A 152 29.51 19.17 5.25
C GLY A 152 29.99 17.72 5.32
N ALA A 153 29.13 16.76 5.70
CA ALA A 153 29.44 15.33 5.60
C ALA A 153 29.87 14.97 4.17
N PHE A 154 30.82 14.05 4.02
CA PHE A 154 31.45 13.74 2.71
C PHE A 154 32.04 14.97 1.99
N GLY A 155 32.49 15.98 2.74
CA GLY A 155 32.98 17.23 2.17
C GLY A 155 31.89 18.09 1.54
N GLY A 156 30.61 17.86 1.89
CA GLY A 156 29.45 18.51 1.30
C GLY A 156 29.09 18.00 -0.10
N VAL A 157 29.75 16.94 -0.57
CA VAL A 157 29.50 16.34 -1.89
C VAL A 157 28.59 15.14 -1.75
N VAL A 158 27.42 15.19 -2.39
CA VAL A 158 26.47 14.08 -2.43
C VAL A 158 27.06 12.92 -3.26
N PRO A 159 27.21 11.72 -2.68
CA PRO A 159 27.65 10.55 -3.44
C PRO A 159 26.68 10.21 -4.59
N ASP A 160 27.22 9.71 -5.72
CA ASP A 160 26.42 9.33 -6.90
C ASP A 160 25.31 8.31 -6.58
N SER A 161 25.52 7.47 -5.57
CA SER A 161 24.53 6.50 -5.09
C SER A 161 23.29 7.15 -4.47
N LEU A 162 23.37 8.41 -4.01
CA LEU A 162 22.25 9.17 -3.45
C LEU A 162 21.74 10.26 -4.41
N ALA A 163 22.40 10.46 -5.55
CA ALA A 163 22.09 11.56 -6.46
C ALA A 163 20.76 11.40 -7.21
N ARG A 164 20.38 10.15 -7.53
CA ARG A 164 19.14 9.86 -8.28
C ARG A 164 18.01 9.49 -7.33
N GLU A 165 16.77 9.83 -7.72
CA GLU A 165 15.57 9.44 -6.97
C GLU A 165 15.43 7.91 -6.89
N TYR A 166 14.89 7.43 -5.78
CA TYR A 166 14.59 6.02 -5.48
C TYR A 166 15.81 5.07 -5.56
N THR A 167 17.04 5.58 -5.43
CA THR A 167 18.24 4.73 -5.34
C THR A 167 18.43 4.08 -3.97
N LEU A 168 17.84 4.67 -2.93
CA LEU A 168 17.81 4.11 -1.58
C LEU A 168 16.48 3.42 -1.37
N ASP A 169 16.49 2.11 -1.17
CA ASP A 169 15.30 1.31 -0.95
C ASP A 169 15.07 1.00 0.55
N ALA A 170 13.84 0.61 0.90
CA ALA A 170 13.51 0.22 2.27
C ALA A 170 14.30 -1.02 2.75
N LYS A 171 14.78 -1.86 1.83
CA LYS A 171 15.65 -2.99 2.17
C LYS A 171 16.97 -2.50 2.76
N THR A 172 17.60 -1.52 2.13
CA THR A 172 18.85 -0.91 2.62
C THR A 172 18.65 -0.30 4.00
N LEU A 173 17.54 0.41 4.22
CA LEU A 173 17.19 0.94 5.54
C LEU A 173 17.06 -0.16 6.60
N SER A 174 16.37 -1.25 6.28
CA SER A 174 16.22 -2.39 7.20
C SER A 174 17.57 -3.05 7.53
N LEU A 175 18.50 -3.10 6.58
CA LEU A 175 19.85 -3.61 6.82
C LEU A 175 20.67 -2.67 7.71
N LEU A 176 20.54 -1.36 7.54
CA LEU A 176 21.19 -0.36 8.39
C LEU A 176 20.70 -0.47 9.84
N GLU A 177 19.39 -0.58 10.06
CA GLU A 177 18.84 -0.75 11.41
C GLU A 177 19.34 -2.02 12.12
N ARG A 178 19.51 -3.13 11.37
CA ARG A 178 20.05 -4.38 11.92
C ARG A 178 21.53 -4.29 12.29
N CYS A 179 22.29 -3.44 11.61
CA CYS A 179 23.72 -3.24 11.86
C CYS A 179 24.02 -2.27 13.01
N SER A 180 23.02 -1.51 13.47
CA SER A 180 23.17 -0.69 14.68
C SER A 180 23.43 -1.62 15.88
N PRO A 181 24.62 -1.57 16.52
CA PRO A 181 24.80 -2.27 17.78
C PRO A 181 23.76 -1.73 18.75
N SER A 182 23.09 -2.65 19.45
CA SER A 182 22.09 -2.38 20.49
C SER A 182 22.32 -1.03 21.14
N ALA A 183 21.35 -0.12 20.96
CA ALA A 183 21.41 1.24 21.46
C ALA A 183 22.02 1.29 22.86
N VAL A 184 23.07 2.11 23.02
CA VAL A 184 23.48 2.58 24.36
C VAL A 184 22.21 3.23 24.94
N PRO A 185 21.68 2.74 26.08
CA PRO A 185 20.50 3.36 26.67
C PRO A 185 20.84 4.81 27.02
N LEU A 186 19.95 5.74 26.63
CA LEU A 186 19.96 7.12 27.14
C LEU A 186 19.74 7.14 28.65
#